data_AF-A0A3R7C5X0-F1
#
_entry.id   AF-A0A3R7C5X0-F1
#
_cell.length_a   1.000
_cell.length_b   1.000
_cell.length_c   1.000
_cell.angle_alpha   90.00
_cell.angle_beta   90.00
_cell.angle_gamma   90.00
#
_symmetry.space_group_name_H-M   'P 1'
#
loop_
_entity.id
_entity.type
_entity.pdbx_description
1 polymer ?
#
loop_
_entity_poly.entity_id
_entity_poly.type
_entity_poly.pdbx_seq_one_letter_code
_entity_poly.pdbx_strand_id
1 'polypeptide(L)'
;MSRRGEYIDLRTALKNYLKEQGVTLSDLLSLMDEQKEGIMESLRKRVHLTDAQSRALEENLTSKQLNLLLFVIQAFYLLNPSGTYKNFILEPTRGDVMHGDKVTFEGCKMILKALRISTEGLDI
;
A
#
# COMPACT_ATOMS: atom_id res chain seq x y z
N MET A 1 -21.54 -16.91 -8.00
CA MET A 1 -20.48 -17.59 -8.78
C MET A 1 -19.33 -16.61 -8.92
N SER A 2 -18.21 -16.84 -8.24
CA SER A 2 -17.05 -15.94 -8.30
C SER A 2 -16.29 -16.19 -9.60
N ARG A 3 -16.28 -15.21 -10.51
CA ARG A 3 -15.47 -15.28 -11.74
C ARG A 3 -14.01 -15.10 -11.32
N ARG A 4 -13.31 -16.22 -11.12
CA ARG A 4 -11.84 -16.30 -10.87
C ARG A 4 -10.96 -15.62 -11.94
N GLY A 5 -11.54 -14.91 -12.91
CA GLY A 5 -10.85 -14.16 -13.96
C GLY A 5 -11.10 -12.65 -13.95
N GLU A 6 -11.78 -12.08 -12.94
CA GLU A 6 -12.05 -10.63 -12.87
C GLU A 6 -11.16 -9.89 -11.86
N TYR A 7 -10.41 -10.61 -11.02
CA TYR A 7 -9.61 -10.03 -9.93
C TYR A 7 -8.13 -10.33 -10.08
N ILE A 8 -7.30 -9.41 -9.60
CA ILE A 8 -5.84 -9.57 -9.49
C ILE A 8 -5.40 -9.23 -8.07
N ASP A 9 -4.59 -10.10 -7.47
CA ASP A 9 -4.01 -9.79 -6.17
C ASP A 9 -2.97 -8.67 -6.29
N LEU A 10 -2.95 -7.80 -5.28
CA LEU A 10 -2.06 -6.64 -5.25
C LEU A 10 -0.59 -6.99 -5.46
N ARG A 11 -0.12 -8.14 -4.98
CA ARG A 11 1.29 -8.54 -5.12
C ARG A 11 1.64 -8.87 -6.57
N THR A 12 0.76 -9.57 -7.28
CA THR A 12 0.90 -9.84 -8.71
C THR A 12 0.80 -8.54 -9.52
N ALA A 13 -0.15 -7.66 -9.19
CA ALA A 13 -0.28 -6.35 -9.84
C ALA A 13 0.99 -5.50 -9.67
N LEU A 14 1.53 -5.43 -8.46
CA LEU A 14 2.79 -4.74 -8.16
C LEU A 14 3.96 -5.30 -8.98
N LYS A 15 4.11 -6.63 -9.02
CA LYS A 15 5.18 -7.28 -9.79
C LYS A 15 5.10 -6.94 -11.28
N ASN A 16 3.90 -7.00 -11.86
CA ASN A 16 3.68 -6.69 -13.27
C ASN A 16 3.93 -5.22 -13.56
N TYR A 17 3.45 -4.32 -12.69
CA TYR A 17 3.70 -2.89 -12.80
C TYR A 17 5.20 -2.57 -12.83
N LEU A 18 5.98 -3.11 -11.88
CA LEU A 18 7.43 -2.88 -11.83
C LEU A 18 8.13 -3.41 -13.09
N LYS A 19 7.73 -4.60 -13.57
CA LYS A 19 8.27 -5.19 -14.80
C LYS A 19 8.00 -4.31 -16.03
N GLU A 20 6.82 -3.68 -16.11
CA GLU A 20 6.44 -2.78 -17.20
C GLU A 20 7.25 -1.49 -17.20
N GLN A 21 7.64 -1.01 -16.02
CA GLN A 21 8.48 0.17 -15.86
C GLN A 21 9.98 -0.16 -16.02
N GLY A 22 10.35 -1.44 -16.19
CA GLY A 22 11.74 -1.85 -16.33
C GLY A 22 12.58 -1.67 -15.06
N VAL A 23 11.95 -1.60 -13.88
CA VAL A 23 12.62 -1.40 -12.59
C VAL A 23 12.38 -2.57 -11.65
N THR A 24 13.32 -2.82 -10.74
CA THR A 24 13.07 -3.76 -9.64
C THR A 24 12.51 -3.02 -8.42
N LEU A 25 11.88 -3.78 -7.51
CA LEU A 25 11.46 -3.23 -6.23
C LEU A 25 12.64 -2.69 -5.42
N SER A 26 13.82 -3.33 -5.53
CA SER A 26 15.02 -2.89 -4.82
C SER A 26 15.50 -1.53 -5.33
N ASP A 27 15.53 -1.34 -6.66
CA ASP A 27 15.93 -0.07 -7.27
C ASP A 27 14.99 1.05 -6.82
N LEU A 28 13.68 0.80 -6.90
CA LEU A 28 12.67 1.75 -6.45
C LEU A 28 12.88 2.14 -4.98
N LEU A 29 13.01 1.16 -4.08
CA LEU A 29 13.13 1.42 -2.64
C LEU A 29 14.47 2.08 -2.27
N SER A 30 15.54 1.87 -3.04
CA SER A 30 16.85 2.51 -2.80
C SER A 30 16.87 4.02 -3.11
N LEU A 31 15.88 4.51 -3.86
CA LEU A 31 15.74 5.94 -4.20
C LEU A 31 14.80 6.66 -3.23
N MET A 32 14.16 5.94 -2.31
CA MET A 32 13.23 6.50 -1.33
C MET A 32 13.96 6.85 -0.02
N ASP A 33 13.35 7.73 0.77
CA ASP A 33 13.88 8.15 2.06
C ASP A 33 14.10 6.95 2.99
N GLU A 34 15.24 6.87 3.67
CA GLU A 34 15.54 5.81 4.63
C GLU A 34 15.11 6.20 6.06
N GLN A 35 14.87 7.48 6.32
CA GLN A 35 14.43 8.01 7.61
C GLN A 35 12.92 7.79 7.79
N LYS A 36 12.54 7.06 8.84
CA LYS A 36 11.14 6.72 9.11
C LYS A 36 10.27 7.96 9.28
N GLU A 37 10.82 9.01 9.88
CA GLU A 37 10.13 10.26 10.16
C GLU A 37 9.60 10.92 8.88
N GLY A 38 10.42 11.01 7.83
CA GLY A 38 10.03 11.58 6.53
C GLY A 38 9.00 10.74 5.79
N ILE A 39 9.11 9.41 5.89
CA ILE A 39 8.14 8.47 5.31
C ILE A 39 6.79 8.60 6.03
N MET A 40 6.81 8.66 7.37
CA MET A 40 5.61 8.82 8.19
C MET A 40 4.91 10.15 7.94
N GLU A 41 5.66 11.24 7.77
CA GLU A 41 5.09 12.53 7.39
C GLU A 41 4.38 12.46 6.02
N SER A 42 4.96 11.71 5.08
CA SER A 42 4.36 11.46 3.76
C SER A 42 3.11 10.58 3.84
N LEU A 43 3.09 9.58 4.72
CA LEU A 43 1.93 8.72 4.98
C LEU A 43 0.80 9.49 5.63
N ARG A 44 1.05 10.32 6.65
CA ARG A 44 0.02 11.14 7.33
C ARG A 44 -0.72 12.09 6.38
N LYS A 45 -0.06 12.52 5.29
CA LYS A 45 -0.69 13.34 4.24
C LYS A 45 -1.71 12.56 3.40
N ARG A 46 -1.60 11.23 3.35
CA ARG A 46 -2.34 10.32 2.44
C ARG A 46 -3.24 9.32 3.15
N VAL A 47 -3.03 9.10 4.43
CA VAL A 47 -3.70 8.11 5.26
C VAL A 47 -4.38 8.81 6.43
N HIS A 48 -5.61 8.43 6.74
CA HIS A 48 -6.28 8.80 7.98
C HIS A 48 -5.63 8.03 9.14
N LEU A 49 -4.76 8.71 9.88
CA LEU A 49 -4.02 8.15 11.02
C LEU A 49 -4.25 8.99 12.27
N THR A 50 -4.52 8.32 13.38
CA THR A 50 -4.33 8.90 14.71
C THR A 50 -2.84 8.87 15.10
N ASP A 51 -2.48 9.55 16.20
CA ASP A 51 -1.11 9.50 16.73
C ASP A 51 -0.72 8.07 17.14
N ALA A 52 -1.63 7.33 17.78
CA ALA A 52 -1.40 5.94 18.15
C ALA A 52 -1.17 5.05 16.92
N GLN A 53 -1.98 5.22 15.87
CA GLN A 53 -1.84 4.49 14.60
C GLN A 53 -0.54 4.84 13.88
N SER A 54 -0.13 6.11 13.92
CA SER A 54 1.15 6.55 13.37
C SER A 54 2.31 5.87 14.08
N ARG A 55 2.31 5.87 15.42
CA ARG A 55 3.36 5.21 16.23
C ARG A 55 3.40 3.71 15.96
N ALA A 56 2.24 3.05 15.91
CA ALA A 56 2.17 1.62 15.64
C ALA A 56 2.78 1.26 14.27
N LEU A 57 2.51 2.03 13.21
CA LEU A 57 3.17 1.83 11.91
C LEU A 57 4.68 2.04 11.99
N GLU A 58 5.10 3.13 12.64
CA GLU A 58 6.50 3.51 12.75
C GLU A 58 7.34 2.51 13.55
N GLU A 59 6.80 1.98 14.65
CA GLU A 59 7.48 1.03 15.53
C GLU A 59 7.52 -0.39 14.94
N ASN A 60 6.42 -0.84 14.32
CA ASN A 60 6.29 -2.24 13.87
C ASN A 60 6.76 -2.48 12.43
N LEU A 61 6.92 -1.44 11.61
CA LEU A 61 7.37 -1.58 10.22
C LEU A 61 8.77 -1.03 10.02
N THR A 62 9.55 -1.68 9.17
CA THR A 62 10.85 -1.18 8.69
C THR A 62 10.65 -0.02 7.72
N SER A 63 11.66 0.85 7.54
CA SER A 63 11.62 1.93 6.53
C SER A 63 11.28 1.39 5.13
N LYS A 64 11.82 0.21 4.76
CA LYS A 64 11.51 -0.46 3.49
C LYS A 64 10.03 -0.84 3.36
N GLN A 65 9.42 -1.34 4.43
CA GLN A 65 7.99 -1.69 4.44
C GLN A 65 7.10 -0.44 4.39
N LEU A 66 7.46 0.62 5.13
CA LEU A 66 6.75 1.90 5.09
C LEU A 66 6.83 2.55 3.70
N ASN A 67 7.99 2.52 3.07
CA ASN A 67 8.17 3.00 1.70
C ASN A 67 7.37 2.20 0.69
N LEU A 68 7.37 0.87 0.80
CA LEU A 68 6.57 0.02 -0.07
C LEU A 68 5.07 0.30 0.12
N LEU A 69 4.61 0.48 1.36
CA LEU A 69 3.23 0.86 1.66
C LEU A 69 2.88 2.21 1.02
N LEU A 70 3.72 3.24 1.22
CA LEU A 70 3.55 4.56 0.64
C LEU A 70 3.46 4.52 -0.89
N PHE A 71 4.39 3.79 -1.52
CA PHE A 71 4.41 3.61 -2.97
C PHE A 71 3.13 2.95 -3.48
N VAL A 72 2.70 1.85 -2.85
CA VAL A 72 1.50 1.13 -3.24
C VAL A 72 0.24 1.97 -3.09
N ILE A 73 0.12 2.69 -1.97
CA ILE A 73 -0.98 3.64 -1.74
C ILE A 73 -1.02 4.64 -2.89
N GLN A 74 0.13 5.24 -3.24
CA GLN A 74 0.18 6.25 -4.27
C GLN A 74 -0.16 5.69 -5.66
N ALA A 75 0.47 4.60 -6.08
CA ALA A 75 0.34 4.05 -7.43
C ALA A 75 -1.02 3.37 -7.68
N PHE A 76 -1.50 2.57 -6.73
CA PHE A 76 -2.66 1.71 -6.93
C PHE A 76 -3.96 2.25 -6.35
N TYR A 77 -3.89 3.17 -5.38
CA TYR A 77 -5.08 3.68 -4.70
C TYR A 77 -5.24 5.19 -4.85
N LEU A 78 -4.20 6.02 -4.94
CA LEU A 78 -4.42 7.47 -5.11
C LEU A 78 -4.49 7.86 -6.59
N LEU A 79 -3.50 7.43 -7.37
CA LEU A 79 -3.40 7.77 -8.80
C LEU A 79 -4.32 6.92 -9.69
N ASN A 80 -4.96 5.88 -9.12
CA ASN A 80 -5.84 4.98 -9.84
C ASN A 80 -7.28 5.04 -9.27
N PRO A 81 -8.12 5.99 -9.74
CA PRO A 81 -9.49 6.11 -9.28
C PRO A 81 -10.37 4.91 -9.71
N SER A 82 -9.99 4.19 -10.77
CA SER A 82 -10.77 3.05 -11.27
C SER A 82 -10.74 1.83 -10.33
N GLY A 83 -9.69 1.70 -9.50
CA GLY A 83 -9.46 0.50 -8.68
C GLY A 83 -9.15 -0.76 -9.50
N THR A 84 -8.82 -0.63 -10.79
CA THR A 84 -8.50 -1.75 -11.68
C THR A 84 -7.05 -1.69 -12.17
N TYR A 85 -6.47 -2.84 -12.48
CA TYR A 85 -5.18 -2.97 -13.14
C TYR A 85 -5.33 -3.90 -14.35
N LYS A 86 -5.12 -3.35 -15.55
CA LYS A 86 -5.26 -4.08 -16.83
C LYS A 86 -6.61 -4.82 -16.98
N ASN A 87 -7.70 -4.13 -16.65
CA ASN A 87 -9.08 -4.65 -16.66
C ASN A 87 -9.40 -5.71 -15.58
N PHE A 88 -8.49 -5.96 -14.64
CA PHE A 88 -8.77 -6.75 -13.44
C PHE A 88 -9.03 -5.85 -12.25
N ILE A 89 -10.02 -6.18 -11.42
CA ILE A 89 -10.27 -5.50 -10.16
C ILE A 89 -9.14 -5.84 -9.19
N LEU A 90 -8.55 -4.82 -8.57
CA LEU A 90 -7.49 -5.02 -7.58
C LEU A 90 -8.08 -5.57 -6.29
N GLU A 91 -7.42 -6.57 -5.68
CA GLU A 91 -7.71 -6.98 -4.30
C GLU A 91 -6.54 -6.64 -3.35
N PRO A 92 -6.79 -5.92 -2.23
CA PRO A 92 -8.08 -5.39 -1.78
C PRO A 92 -8.62 -4.27 -2.69
N THR A 93 -9.94 -4.08 -2.72
CA THR A 93 -10.53 -3.10 -3.64
C THR A 93 -10.31 -1.69 -3.14
N ARG A 94 -10.43 -0.71 -4.05
CA ARG A 94 -10.38 0.71 -3.66
C ARG A 94 -11.41 1.04 -2.57
N GLY A 95 -12.62 0.48 -2.67
CA GLY A 95 -13.70 0.72 -1.71
C GLY A 95 -13.40 0.16 -0.31
N ASP A 96 -12.61 -0.91 -0.22
CA ASP A 96 -12.19 -1.48 1.07
C ASP A 96 -11.09 -0.65 1.72
N VAL A 97 -10.18 -0.11 0.89
CA VAL A 97 -8.95 0.55 1.37
C VAL A 97 -9.19 2.02 1.71
N MET A 98 -10.05 2.72 0.96
CA MET A 98 -10.14 4.18 0.99
C MET A 98 -11.42 4.70 1.62
N HIS A 99 -11.31 5.85 2.27
CA HIS A 99 -12.44 6.67 2.71
C HIS A 99 -12.26 8.09 2.19
N GLY A 100 -13.06 8.44 1.17
CA GLY A 100 -12.92 9.70 0.44
C GLY A 100 -11.65 9.72 -0.42
N ASP A 101 -10.80 10.71 -0.19
CA ASP A 101 -9.55 10.96 -0.92
C ASP A 101 -8.32 10.32 -0.25
N LYS A 102 -8.48 9.72 0.93
CA LYS A 102 -7.39 9.12 1.71
C LYS A 102 -7.62 7.64 2.02
N VAL A 103 -6.51 6.95 2.27
CA VAL A 103 -6.50 5.56 2.73
C VAL A 103 -6.86 5.51 4.22
N THR A 104 -7.57 4.48 4.66
CA THR A 104 -7.86 4.26 6.08
C THR A 104 -6.75 3.44 6.74
N PHE A 105 -6.65 3.48 8.08
CA PHE A 105 -5.72 2.62 8.80
C PHE A 105 -5.96 1.12 8.55
N GLU A 106 -7.22 0.68 8.50
CA GLU A 106 -7.56 -0.70 8.10
C GLU A 106 -7.18 -0.98 6.65
N GLY A 107 -7.34 -0.01 5.75
CA GLY A 107 -6.83 -0.09 4.38
C GLY A 107 -5.32 -0.34 4.32
N CYS A 108 -4.53 0.31 5.17
CA CYS A 108 -3.10 0.01 5.30
C CYS A 108 -2.85 -1.45 5.74
N LYS A 109 -3.60 -1.94 6.74
CA LYS A 109 -3.49 -3.33 7.20
C LYS A 109 -3.84 -4.33 6.09
N MET A 110 -4.88 -4.06 5.30
CA MET A 110 -5.26 -4.89 4.16
C MET A 110 -4.17 -4.92 3.08
N ILE A 111 -3.59 -3.77 2.75
CA ILE A 111 -2.46 -3.66 1.81
C ILE A 111 -1.26 -4.48 2.32
N LEU A 112 -0.86 -4.30 3.59
CA LEU A 112 0.27 -5.02 4.19
C LEU A 112 0.06 -6.54 4.14
N LYS A 113 -1.14 -7.02 4.51
CA LYS A 113 -1.51 -8.44 4.41
C LYS A 113 -1.42 -8.96 2.97
N ALA A 114 -1.95 -8.21 2.01
CA ALA A 114 -1.89 -8.58 0.59
C ALA A 114 -0.44 -8.63 0.05
N LEU A 115 0.46 -7.82 0.59
CA LEU A 115 1.90 -7.85 0.31
C LEU A 115 2.67 -8.91 1.11
N ARG A 116 1.99 -9.68 1.97
CA ARG A 116 2.56 -10.66 2.91
C ARG A 116 3.51 -10.06 3.94
N ILE A 117 3.20 -8.85 4.39
CA ILE A 117 3.88 -8.17 5.51
C ILE A 117 3.03 -8.40 6.76
N SER A 118 3.68 -8.76 7.87
CA SER A 118 3.00 -8.94 9.16
C SER A 118 2.33 -7.64 9.60
N THR A 119 1.13 -7.75 10.16
CA THR A 119 0.41 -6.64 10.80
C THR A 119 0.32 -6.82 12.32
N GLU A 120 1.14 -7.71 12.88
CA GLU A 120 1.27 -7.85 14.33
C GLU A 120 1.71 -6.49 14.93
N GLY A 121 1.10 -6.11 16.05
CA GLY A 121 1.32 -4.81 16.68
C GLY A 121 0.50 -3.65 16.08
N LEU A 122 -0.33 -3.90 15.07
CA LEU A 122 -1.23 -2.90 14.46
C LEU A 122 -2.71 -3.05 14.88
N ASP A 123 -3.01 -3.91 15.85
CA ASP A 123 -4.36 -4.08 16.40
C ASP A 123 -4.53 -3.15 17.61
N ILE A 124 -4.83 -1.88 17.33
CA ILE A 124 -4.98 -0.78 18.29
C ILE A 124 -6.25 0.03 18.05
#